data_AF-A0A3T1CGW3-F1
#
_entry.id   AF-A0A3T1CGW3-F1
#
_cell.length_a   1.000
_cell.length_b   1.000
_cell.length_c   1.000
_cell.angle_alpha   90.00
_cell.angle_beta   90.00
_cell.angle_gamma   90.00
#
_symmetry.space_group_name_H-M   'P 1'
#
loop_
_entity.id
_entity.type
_entity.pdbx_description
1 polymer ?
#
loop_
_entity_poly.entity_id
_entity_poly.type
_entity_poly.pdbx_seq_one_letter_code
_entity_poly.pdbx_strand_id
1 'polypeptide(L)'
;MTDHEILRDPAWLPHRYDETSDKFRFRAVTRDVHRGATFLTDEHLGPAEREVAIPAAAIDRSDLPSVPLHFVFHSAYCCSTLIARMFDAPGHAMGLKEPVVLNDMVGWRRRGAKPQKIAAELDTALGLLARPFDDDRAVVVKPSNIVNSLAPAILGLRPQARAILLYAPIEDFLASIAVKGLWGRRWVRQALVGQMQDGVLAQQFAPEEMFELTDLQVAALGWLSHHRIYAQTRDRFGTDRIVICDSRSLLAKPALTVERFFGHFELGLDAAERDAIATGPAFTQNSKDRTRYSRDAREKQLASTREANSDEIAKVAEWIRVVADGVGIDIAPPPSAL
;
A
#
# COMPACT_ATOMS: atom_id res chain seq x y z
N MET A 1 10.11 -15.15 -27.29
CA MET A 1 9.38 -13.99 -26.77
C MET A 1 10.31 -12.79 -26.78
N THR A 2 9.95 -11.79 -27.57
CA THR A 2 10.64 -10.53 -27.84
C THR A 2 10.36 -9.50 -26.75
N ASP A 3 11.15 -8.43 -26.67
CA ASP A 3 10.91 -7.32 -25.74
C ASP A 3 9.53 -6.69 -25.94
N HIS A 4 9.08 -6.55 -27.19
CA HIS A 4 7.74 -6.04 -27.51
C HIS A 4 6.63 -6.95 -26.96
N GLU A 5 6.77 -8.28 -27.05
CA GLU A 5 5.81 -9.21 -26.46
C GLU A 5 5.80 -9.12 -24.91
N ILE A 6 6.98 -8.98 -24.28
CA ILE A 6 7.11 -8.79 -22.81
C ILE A 6 6.42 -7.50 -22.36
N LEU A 7 6.63 -6.41 -23.09
CA LEU A 7 6.08 -5.11 -22.75
C LEU A 7 4.55 -5.08 -22.86
N ARG A 8 3.93 -5.97 -23.63
CA ARG A 8 2.48 -6.05 -23.78
C ARG A 8 1.83 -7.09 -22.88
N ASP A 9 2.60 -8.05 -22.37
CA ASP A 9 2.08 -9.12 -21.52
C ASP A 9 2.10 -8.74 -20.02
N PRO A 10 0.93 -8.64 -19.37
CA PRO A 10 0.82 -8.32 -17.94
C PRO A 10 1.42 -9.41 -17.04
N ALA A 11 1.53 -10.66 -17.51
CA ALA A 11 2.18 -11.75 -16.78
C ALA A 11 3.71 -11.56 -16.72
N TRP A 12 4.27 -10.57 -17.41
CA TRP A 12 5.64 -10.11 -17.20
C TRP A 12 5.65 -8.92 -16.27
N LEU A 13 5.72 -9.18 -14.97
CA LEU A 13 5.78 -8.14 -13.94
C LEU A 13 7.05 -7.28 -14.11
N PRO A 14 6.95 -5.94 -14.20
CA PRO A 14 8.10 -5.05 -14.05
C PRO A 14 8.57 -5.10 -12.60
N HIS A 15 9.45 -6.06 -12.31
CA HIS A 15 9.78 -6.43 -10.94
C HIS A 15 10.73 -5.43 -10.31
N ARG A 16 11.82 -5.06 -11.00
CA ARG A 16 12.83 -4.14 -10.48
C ARG A 16 13.14 -3.03 -11.48
N TYR A 17 13.56 -1.89 -10.97
CA TYR A 17 14.29 -0.90 -11.76
C TYR A 17 15.75 -0.87 -11.26
N ASP A 18 16.69 -1.06 -12.18
CA ASP A 18 18.12 -0.96 -11.90
C ASP A 18 18.63 0.42 -12.33
N GLU A 19 18.88 1.29 -11.35
CA GLU A 19 19.34 2.65 -11.62
C GLU A 19 20.76 2.73 -12.22
N THR A 20 21.56 1.66 -12.10
CA THR A 20 22.95 1.64 -12.58
C THR A 20 22.98 1.35 -14.07
N SER A 21 22.16 0.40 -14.51
CA SER A 21 22.09 0.00 -15.92
C SER A 21 20.96 0.70 -16.70
N ASP A 22 20.10 1.46 -16.02
CA ASP A 22 18.92 2.13 -16.56
C ASP A 22 17.96 1.16 -17.27
N LYS A 23 17.63 0.06 -16.56
CA LYS A 23 16.81 -1.03 -17.08
C LYS A 23 15.70 -1.42 -16.12
N PHE A 24 14.54 -1.77 -16.68
CA PHE A 24 13.50 -2.50 -15.98
C PHE A 24 13.78 -4.00 -16.11
N ARG A 25 13.83 -4.70 -14.97
CA ARG A 25 13.89 -6.17 -14.94
C ARG A 25 12.50 -6.73 -14.79
N PHE A 26 12.12 -7.58 -15.73
CA PHE A 26 10.86 -8.27 -15.80
C PHE A 26 11.04 -9.74 -15.40
N ARG A 27 10.03 -10.31 -14.76
CA ARG A 27 9.95 -11.76 -14.51
C ARG A 27 8.53 -12.26 -14.76
N ALA A 28 8.41 -13.54 -15.15
CA ALA A 28 7.12 -14.17 -15.34
C ALA A 28 6.41 -14.39 -14.00
N VAL A 29 5.21 -13.81 -13.88
CA VAL A 29 4.31 -13.91 -12.72
C VAL A 29 2.88 -13.94 -13.28
N THR A 30 2.30 -15.13 -13.44
CA THR A 30 0.91 -15.26 -13.91
C THR A 30 -0.08 -14.74 -12.85
N ARG A 31 -1.33 -14.50 -13.24
CA ARG A 31 -2.40 -14.11 -12.30
C ARG A 31 -2.50 -15.06 -11.11
N ASP A 32 -2.35 -16.37 -11.34
CA ASP A 32 -2.36 -17.38 -10.26
C ASP A 32 -1.16 -17.26 -9.32
N VAL A 33 0.03 -16.94 -9.83
CA VAL A 33 1.21 -16.67 -9.00
C VAL A 33 1.02 -15.36 -8.21
N HIS A 34 0.46 -14.32 -8.83
CA HIS A 34 0.09 -13.10 -8.13
C HIS A 34 -0.92 -13.36 -7.01
N ARG A 35 -1.98 -14.15 -7.27
CA ARG A 35 -2.96 -14.58 -6.26
C ARG A 35 -2.26 -15.38 -5.15
N GLY A 36 -1.34 -16.26 -5.57
CA GLY A 36 -0.30 -16.98 -4.83
C GLY A 36 0.37 -16.18 -3.73
N ALA A 37 1.10 -15.17 -4.16
CA ALA A 37 2.06 -14.46 -3.35
C ALA A 37 1.41 -13.49 -2.34
N THR A 38 1.97 -13.37 -1.15
CA THR A 38 1.55 -12.34 -0.19
C THR A 38 1.93 -10.94 -0.70
N PHE A 39 3.14 -10.80 -1.24
CA PHE A 39 3.68 -9.57 -1.81
C PHE A 39 4.49 -9.86 -3.07
N LEU A 40 4.67 -8.86 -3.93
CA LEU A 40 5.46 -8.95 -5.16
C LEU A 40 6.92 -8.57 -4.86
N THR A 41 7.52 -9.32 -3.94
CA THR A 41 8.92 -9.19 -3.51
C THR A 41 9.68 -10.47 -3.76
N ASP A 42 11.01 -10.39 -3.77
CA ASP A 42 11.90 -11.55 -3.98
C ASP A 42 11.61 -12.68 -2.96
N GLU A 43 11.37 -12.33 -1.70
CA GLU A 43 11.05 -13.28 -0.63
C GLU A 43 9.79 -14.11 -0.91
N HIS A 44 8.75 -13.49 -1.47
CA HIS A 44 7.44 -14.12 -1.62
C HIS A 44 7.22 -14.74 -2.99
N LEU A 45 7.94 -14.28 -4.01
CA LEU A 45 7.93 -14.85 -5.36
C LEU A 45 8.98 -15.95 -5.53
N GLY A 46 9.96 -16.05 -4.63
CA GLY A 46 11.07 -16.97 -4.75
C GLY A 46 11.96 -16.66 -5.97
N PRO A 47 12.87 -17.58 -6.32
CA PRO A 47 13.74 -17.41 -7.48
C PRO A 47 12.92 -17.30 -8.77
N ALA A 48 13.33 -16.39 -9.66
CA ALA A 48 12.72 -16.30 -10.98
C ALA A 48 13.27 -17.39 -11.89
N GLU A 49 12.38 -18.16 -12.54
CA GLU A 49 12.80 -19.12 -13.58
C GLU A 49 13.37 -18.38 -14.80
N ARG A 50 12.83 -17.19 -15.09
CA ARG A 50 13.26 -16.34 -16.19
C ARG A 50 13.13 -14.87 -15.84
N GLU A 51 14.20 -14.12 -16.12
CA GLU A 51 14.22 -12.67 -16.05
C GLU A 51 14.66 -12.07 -17.39
N VAL A 52 14.13 -10.89 -17.73
CA VAL A 52 14.53 -10.12 -18.91
C VAL A 52 14.73 -8.67 -18.49
N ALA A 53 15.82 -8.05 -18.94
CA ALA A 53 16.12 -6.65 -18.66
C ALA A 53 15.96 -5.81 -19.92
N ILE A 54 15.01 -4.87 -19.90
CA ILE A 54 14.72 -3.97 -21.02
C ILE A 54 15.20 -2.56 -20.64
N PRO A 55 16.03 -1.90 -21.47
CA PRO A 55 16.44 -0.52 -21.25
C PRO A 55 15.24 0.43 -21.13
N ALA A 56 15.26 1.34 -20.17
CA ALA A 56 14.18 2.33 -19.98
C ALA A 56 13.92 3.13 -21.27
N ALA A 57 15.00 3.52 -21.98
CA ALA A 57 14.93 4.23 -23.25
C ALA A 57 14.29 3.44 -24.40
N ALA A 58 14.15 2.11 -24.29
CA ALA A 58 13.50 1.26 -25.28
C ALA A 58 11.99 1.07 -25.01
N ILE A 59 11.47 1.62 -23.91
CA ILE A 59 10.07 1.47 -23.51
C ILE A 59 9.28 2.68 -23.97
N ASP A 60 8.60 2.56 -25.11
CA ASP A 60 7.61 3.54 -25.52
C ASP A 60 6.28 3.29 -24.79
N ARG A 61 5.96 4.18 -23.84
CA ARG A 61 4.75 4.08 -23.03
C ARG A 61 3.47 4.26 -23.84
N SER A 62 3.53 4.94 -24.98
CA SER A 62 2.36 5.16 -25.84
C SER A 62 1.92 3.88 -26.56
N ASP A 63 2.80 2.89 -26.66
CA ASP A 63 2.53 1.57 -27.22
C ASP A 63 2.10 0.53 -26.17
N LEU A 64 2.22 0.85 -24.88
CA LEU A 64 1.82 -0.07 -23.81
C LEU A 64 0.28 -0.18 -23.74
N PRO A 65 -0.27 -1.41 -23.69
CA PRO A 65 -1.65 -1.61 -23.29
C PRO A 65 -1.89 -0.96 -21.92
N SER A 66 -2.97 -0.21 -21.76
CA SER A 66 -3.22 0.49 -20.51
C SER A 66 -4.70 0.55 -20.19
N VAL A 67 -4.99 0.25 -18.92
CA VAL A 67 -6.28 0.51 -18.28
C VAL A 67 -6.09 1.49 -17.11
N PRO A 68 -7.17 2.10 -16.58
CA PRO A 68 -7.09 2.90 -15.37
C PRO A 68 -6.28 2.23 -14.25
N LEU A 69 -5.38 3.01 -13.65
CA LEU A 69 -4.55 2.59 -12.52
C LEU A 69 -5.05 3.28 -11.25
N HIS A 70 -5.40 2.50 -10.24
CA HIS A 70 -5.93 2.98 -8.96
C HIS A 70 -5.07 2.52 -7.79
N PHE A 71 -5.22 3.16 -6.64
CA PHE A 71 -4.29 2.95 -5.52
C PHE A 71 -4.98 2.70 -4.19
N VAL A 72 -4.38 1.80 -3.41
CA VAL A 72 -4.68 1.62 -1.98
C VAL A 72 -3.43 1.98 -1.19
N PHE A 73 -3.29 3.27 -0.86
CA PHE A 73 -2.24 3.73 0.03
C PHE A 73 -2.62 3.39 1.47
N HIS A 74 -1.62 3.13 2.32
CA HIS A 74 -1.92 2.56 3.62
C HIS A 74 -0.88 2.91 4.71
N SER A 75 -1.31 2.96 5.97
CA SER A 75 -0.46 3.33 7.13
C SER A 75 0.24 2.14 7.78
N ALA A 76 0.32 1.00 7.09
CA ALA A 76 0.60 -0.34 7.63
C ALA A 76 -0.42 -0.88 8.65
N TYR A 77 -0.44 -2.22 8.79
CA TYR A 77 -1.29 -2.98 9.73
C TYR A 77 -2.80 -2.67 9.70
N CYS A 78 -3.33 -2.24 8.55
CA CYS A 78 -4.69 -1.79 8.40
C CYS A 78 -5.52 -2.60 7.39
N CYS A 79 -5.19 -3.88 7.20
CA CYS A 79 -5.87 -4.78 6.25
C CYS A 79 -5.70 -4.40 4.76
N SER A 80 -4.69 -3.61 4.39
CA SER A 80 -4.46 -3.24 2.98
C SER A 80 -4.18 -4.45 2.06
N THR A 81 -3.53 -5.50 2.54
CA THR A 81 -3.33 -6.74 1.75
C THR A 81 -4.65 -7.48 1.49
N LEU A 82 -5.58 -7.45 2.44
CA LEU A 82 -6.93 -8.00 2.24
C LEU A 82 -7.65 -7.20 1.15
N ILE A 83 -7.62 -5.87 1.22
CA ILE A 83 -8.22 -5.00 0.20
C ILE A 83 -7.58 -5.21 -1.17
N ALA A 84 -6.26 -5.34 -1.25
CA ALA A 84 -5.60 -5.65 -2.53
C ALA A 84 -6.06 -6.99 -3.13
N ARG A 85 -6.24 -8.03 -2.29
CA ARG A 85 -6.77 -9.34 -2.73
C ARG A 85 -8.23 -9.25 -3.20
N MET A 86 -9.02 -8.38 -2.59
CA MET A 86 -10.41 -8.14 -2.98
C MET A 86 -10.53 -7.67 -4.45
N PHE A 87 -9.51 -6.96 -4.95
CA PHE A 87 -9.45 -6.47 -6.33
C PHE A 87 -8.79 -7.45 -7.32
N ASP A 88 -8.41 -8.67 -6.92
CA ASP A 88 -8.15 -9.75 -7.87
C ASP A 88 -9.49 -10.36 -8.29
N ALA A 89 -10.20 -9.68 -9.19
CA ALA A 89 -11.53 -10.01 -9.67
C ALA A 89 -11.55 -10.02 -11.21
N PRO A 90 -11.48 -11.21 -11.85
CA PRO A 90 -11.43 -11.33 -13.31
C PRO A 90 -12.58 -10.59 -14.02
N GLY A 91 -12.26 -9.86 -15.09
CA GLY A 91 -13.21 -9.03 -15.85
C GLY A 91 -13.45 -7.64 -15.24
N HIS A 92 -12.95 -7.39 -14.02
CA HIS A 92 -13.04 -6.09 -13.35
C HIS A 92 -11.67 -5.49 -13.16
N ALA A 93 -10.80 -6.16 -12.41
CA ALA A 93 -9.49 -5.63 -12.09
C ALA A 93 -8.49 -6.71 -11.66
N MET A 94 -7.22 -6.29 -11.71
CA MET A 94 -6.12 -6.98 -11.07
C MET A 94 -5.63 -6.22 -9.83
N GLY A 95 -5.54 -6.91 -8.69
CA GLY A 95 -4.99 -6.39 -7.44
C GLY A 95 -3.48 -6.68 -7.30
N LEU A 96 -2.64 -5.66 -7.36
CA LEU A 96 -1.19 -5.78 -7.19
C LEU A 96 -0.75 -5.48 -5.75
N LYS A 97 0.03 -6.39 -5.15
CA LYS A 97 0.44 -6.33 -3.74
C LYS A 97 1.92 -5.98 -3.60
N GLU A 98 2.21 -4.73 -3.29
CA GLU A 98 3.56 -4.19 -3.08
C GLU A 98 4.54 -4.47 -4.24
N PRO A 99 4.27 -3.99 -5.47
CA PRO A 99 5.25 -4.08 -6.56
C PRO A 99 6.56 -3.40 -6.16
N VAL A 100 7.64 -4.18 -6.05
CA VAL A 100 8.91 -3.68 -5.48
C VAL A 100 9.60 -2.64 -6.39
N VAL A 101 9.26 -2.56 -7.68
CA VAL A 101 9.70 -1.46 -8.56
C VAL A 101 9.36 -0.08 -8.02
N LEU A 102 8.23 0.07 -7.30
CA LEU A 102 7.88 1.36 -6.66
C LEU A 102 8.73 1.63 -5.42
N ASN A 103 9.21 0.60 -4.74
CA ASN A 103 10.16 0.73 -3.64
C ASN A 103 11.54 1.13 -4.17
N ASP A 104 11.95 0.62 -5.33
CA ASP A 104 13.19 1.02 -6.00
C ASP A 104 13.19 2.54 -6.30
N MET A 105 12.06 3.11 -6.73
CA MET A 105 11.91 4.58 -6.92
C MET A 105 12.14 5.37 -5.63
N VAL A 106 11.55 4.93 -4.51
CA VAL A 106 11.75 5.56 -3.19
C VAL A 106 13.21 5.43 -2.76
N GLY A 107 13.79 4.24 -2.90
CA GLY A 107 15.20 3.99 -2.57
C GLY A 107 16.14 4.87 -3.39
N TRP A 108 15.91 4.97 -4.69
CA TRP A 108 16.71 5.80 -5.59
C TRP A 108 16.62 7.28 -5.25
N ARG A 109 15.41 7.77 -4.90
CA ARG A 109 15.22 9.13 -4.36
C ARG A 109 16.08 9.38 -3.13
N ARG A 110 16.06 8.47 -2.16
CA ARG A 110 16.84 8.58 -0.91
C ARG A 110 18.35 8.55 -1.14
N ARG A 111 18.81 7.91 -2.23
CA ARG A 111 20.22 7.92 -2.67
C ARG A 111 20.61 9.19 -3.44
N GLY A 112 19.73 10.19 -3.57
CA GLY A 112 20.04 11.48 -4.16
C GLY A 112 19.77 11.59 -5.67
N ALA A 113 18.92 10.71 -6.22
CA ALA A 113 18.53 10.80 -7.62
C ALA A 113 17.85 12.14 -7.95
N LYS A 114 18.10 12.64 -9.16
CA LYS A 114 17.51 13.90 -9.63
C LYS A 114 15.98 13.74 -9.74
N PRO A 115 15.17 14.67 -9.21
CA PRO A 115 13.70 14.56 -9.24
C PRO A 115 13.11 14.31 -10.63
N GLN A 116 13.69 14.89 -11.69
CA GLN A 116 13.24 14.72 -13.06
C GLN A 116 13.41 13.29 -13.57
N LYS A 117 14.52 12.63 -13.19
CA LYS A 117 14.76 11.23 -13.54
C LYS A 117 13.80 10.30 -12.79
N ILE A 118 13.61 10.55 -11.49
CA ILE A 118 12.64 9.77 -10.69
C ILE A 118 11.24 9.92 -11.30
N ALA A 119 10.83 11.13 -11.67
CA ALA A 119 9.51 11.36 -12.26
C ALA A 119 9.34 10.62 -13.59
N ALA A 120 10.36 10.63 -14.46
CA ALA A 120 10.33 9.91 -15.74
C ALA A 120 10.20 8.39 -15.54
N GLU A 121 11.04 7.80 -14.68
CA GLU A 121 11.03 6.34 -14.47
C GLU A 121 9.86 5.87 -13.61
N LEU A 122 9.36 6.71 -12.71
CA LEU A 122 8.10 6.47 -12.03
C LEU A 122 6.95 6.44 -13.04
N ASP A 123 6.90 7.38 -14.00
CA ASP A 123 5.88 7.38 -15.04
C ASP A 123 5.95 6.12 -15.92
N THR A 124 7.16 5.65 -16.26
CA THR A 124 7.38 4.36 -16.95
C THR A 124 6.92 3.17 -16.12
N ALA A 125 7.32 3.08 -14.85
CA ALA A 125 6.90 2.02 -13.94
C ALA A 125 5.37 1.96 -13.82
N LEU A 126 4.71 3.11 -13.67
CA LEU A 126 3.25 3.20 -13.59
C LEU A 126 2.57 2.79 -14.90
N GLY A 127 3.16 3.09 -16.06
CA GLY A 127 2.66 2.61 -17.36
C GLY A 127 2.74 1.10 -17.48
N LEU A 128 3.86 0.50 -17.09
CA LEU A 128 4.06 -0.95 -17.10
C LEU A 128 3.15 -1.67 -16.10
N LEU A 129 2.85 -1.07 -14.95
CA LEU A 129 1.91 -1.64 -13.97
C LEU A 129 0.45 -1.52 -14.40
N ALA A 130 0.12 -0.64 -15.36
CA ALA A 130 -1.26 -0.41 -15.82
C ALA A 130 -1.73 -1.36 -16.93
N ARG A 131 -0.91 -2.38 -17.26
CA ARG A 131 -1.26 -3.37 -18.29
C ARG A 131 -2.36 -4.30 -17.77
N PRO A 132 -3.47 -4.47 -18.52
CA PRO A 132 -4.60 -5.30 -18.07
C PRO A 132 -4.27 -6.79 -18.13
N PHE A 133 -4.74 -7.55 -17.15
CA PHE A 133 -4.83 -9.01 -17.23
C PHE A 133 -6.12 -9.37 -17.96
N ASP A 134 -6.00 -10.05 -19.10
CA ASP A 134 -7.13 -10.43 -19.94
C ASP A 134 -8.01 -9.21 -20.30
N ASP A 135 -9.30 -9.25 -19.97
CA ASP A 135 -10.29 -8.19 -20.19
C ASP A 135 -10.54 -7.29 -18.97
N ASP A 136 -9.65 -7.35 -17.96
CA ASP A 136 -9.75 -6.50 -16.77
C ASP A 136 -9.79 -5.01 -17.14
N ARG A 137 -10.69 -4.28 -16.49
CA ARG A 137 -10.98 -2.87 -16.77
C ARG A 137 -10.10 -1.90 -15.97
N ALA A 138 -9.37 -2.38 -14.96
CA ALA A 138 -8.40 -1.57 -14.21
C ALA A 138 -7.31 -2.43 -13.56
N VAL A 139 -6.28 -1.75 -13.06
CA VAL A 139 -5.32 -2.32 -12.12
C VAL A 139 -5.37 -1.53 -10.82
N VAL A 140 -5.49 -2.23 -9.69
CA VAL A 140 -5.47 -1.62 -8.34
C VAL A 140 -4.17 -1.97 -7.65
N VAL A 141 -3.32 -0.98 -7.45
CA VAL A 141 -2.01 -1.14 -6.82
C VAL A 141 -2.07 -0.78 -5.34
N LYS A 142 -1.69 -1.74 -4.50
CA LYS A 142 -1.44 -1.52 -3.08
C LYS A 142 0.08 -1.47 -2.87
N PRO A 143 0.73 -0.30 -2.98
CA PRO A 143 2.17 -0.20 -2.80
C PRO A 143 2.57 -0.42 -1.35
N SER A 144 3.87 -0.59 -1.09
CA SER A 144 4.40 -0.58 0.28
C SER A 144 4.21 0.81 0.90
N ASN A 145 4.05 0.91 2.22
CA ASN A 145 3.74 2.18 2.88
C ASN A 145 4.85 3.24 2.74
N ILE A 146 6.09 2.84 2.42
CA ILE A 146 7.17 3.78 2.11
C ILE A 146 6.89 4.61 0.84
N VAL A 147 6.05 4.11 -0.06
CA VAL A 147 5.67 4.79 -1.31
C VAL A 147 4.67 5.93 -1.05
N ASN A 148 4.09 6.04 0.15
CA ASN A 148 3.20 7.14 0.49
C ASN A 148 3.88 8.51 0.29
N SER A 149 5.21 8.62 0.43
CA SER A 149 5.97 9.85 0.15
C SER A 149 6.00 10.25 -1.34
N LEU A 150 5.63 9.33 -2.24
CA LEU A 150 5.46 9.56 -3.68
C LEU A 150 3.99 9.64 -4.10
N ALA A 151 3.02 9.45 -3.19
CA ALA A 151 1.59 9.42 -3.54
C ALA A 151 1.13 10.69 -4.31
N PRO A 152 1.53 11.93 -3.93
CA PRO A 152 1.18 13.11 -4.71
C PRO A 152 1.77 13.14 -6.11
N ALA A 153 2.99 12.62 -6.29
CA ALA A 153 3.62 12.53 -7.61
C ALA A 153 2.91 11.50 -8.48
N ILE A 154 2.60 10.33 -7.92
CA ILE A 154 1.87 9.24 -8.59
C ILE A 154 0.49 9.74 -9.07
N LEU A 155 -0.29 10.38 -8.18
CA LEU A 155 -1.63 10.88 -8.49
C LEU A 155 -1.62 12.08 -9.44
N GLY A 156 -0.53 12.84 -9.48
CA GLY A 156 -0.29 13.88 -10.48
C GLY A 156 0.02 13.31 -11.87
N LEU A 157 0.82 12.25 -11.95
CA LEU A 157 1.15 11.54 -13.20
C LEU A 157 -0.03 10.72 -13.74
N ARG A 158 -0.99 10.36 -12.89
CA ARG A 158 -2.20 9.62 -13.26
C ARG A 158 -3.45 10.43 -12.89
N PRO A 159 -3.86 11.41 -13.73
CA PRO A 159 -4.99 12.29 -13.41
C PRO A 159 -6.33 11.55 -13.27
N GLN A 160 -6.47 10.39 -13.92
CA GLN A 160 -7.65 9.52 -13.79
C GLN A 160 -7.55 8.54 -12.60
N ALA A 161 -6.42 8.48 -11.91
CA ALA A 161 -6.29 7.61 -10.75
C ALA A 161 -7.14 8.11 -9.58
N ARG A 162 -7.88 7.17 -9.01
CA ARG A 162 -8.55 7.29 -7.72
C ARG A 162 -7.77 6.51 -6.67
N ALA A 163 -7.91 6.91 -5.41
CA ALA A 163 -7.23 6.25 -4.32
C ALA A 163 -8.11 6.08 -3.08
N ILE A 164 -7.82 4.99 -2.36
CA ILE A 164 -8.30 4.73 -1.01
C ILE A 164 -7.10 4.89 -0.07
N LEU A 165 -7.25 5.73 0.94
CA LEU A 165 -6.25 5.95 1.98
C LEU A 165 -6.66 5.17 3.23
N LEU A 166 -5.94 4.09 3.51
CA LEU A 166 -6.33 3.12 4.53
C LEU A 166 -5.48 3.24 5.79
N TYR A 167 -6.10 3.23 6.95
CA TYR A 167 -5.38 3.23 8.23
C TYR A 167 -6.03 2.31 9.27
N ALA A 168 -5.26 1.98 10.30
CA ALA A 168 -5.79 1.33 11.49
C ALA A 168 -5.92 2.40 12.58
N PRO A 169 -6.99 2.40 13.39
CA PRO A 169 -7.06 3.22 14.61
C PRO A 169 -5.81 3.03 15.46
N ILE A 170 -5.38 4.10 16.14
CA ILE A 170 -4.05 4.16 16.77
C ILE A 170 -3.78 2.97 17.70
N GLU A 171 -4.73 2.57 18.54
CA GLU A 171 -4.56 1.45 19.46
C GLU A 171 -4.38 0.12 18.74
N ASP A 172 -5.07 -0.09 17.62
CA ASP A 172 -4.94 -1.32 16.82
C ASP A 172 -3.61 -1.36 16.08
N PHE A 173 -3.16 -0.21 15.58
CA PHE A 173 -1.85 -0.06 14.98
C PHE A 173 -0.74 -0.36 15.99
N LEU A 174 -0.76 0.28 17.17
CA LEU A 174 0.22 0.07 18.22
C LEU A 174 0.21 -1.37 18.75
N ALA A 175 -0.97 -1.96 18.97
CA ALA A 175 -1.08 -3.37 19.35
C ALA A 175 -0.46 -4.31 18.30
N SER A 176 -0.63 -4.00 17.01
CA SER A 176 -0.04 -4.79 15.92
C SER A 176 1.49 -4.75 15.92
N ILE A 177 2.09 -3.64 16.36
CA ILE A 177 3.53 -3.51 16.57
C ILE A 177 3.97 -4.27 17.81
N ALA A 178 3.30 -4.05 18.94
CA ALA A 178 3.64 -4.65 20.24
C ALA A 178 3.66 -6.18 20.18
N VAL A 179 2.64 -6.79 19.54
CA VAL A 179 2.54 -8.24 19.32
C VAL A 179 3.75 -8.83 18.57
N LYS A 180 4.42 -8.03 17.74
CA LYS A 180 5.57 -8.47 16.95
C LYS A 180 6.90 -8.34 17.70
N GLY A 181 6.87 -7.89 18.95
CA GLY A 181 8.04 -7.76 19.81
C GLY A 181 9.17 -6.95 19.17
N LEU A 182 10.41 -7.41 19.33
CA LEU A 182 11.60 -6.73 18.82
C LEU A 182 11.59 -6.51 17.31
N TRP A 183 10.99 -7.42 16.54
CA TRP A 183 10.89 -7.24 15.10
C TRP A 183 10.02 -6.04 14.74
N GLY A 184 8.84 -5.92 15.36
CA GLY A 184 7.93 -4.78 15.14
C GLY A 184 8.57 -3.46 15.57
N ARG A 185 9.20 -3.45 16.74
CA ARG A 185 9.89 -2.28 17.32
C ARG A 185 11.07 -1.81 16.45
N ARG A 186 11.87 -2.73 15.91
CA ARG A 186 12.92 -2.39 14.93
C ARG A 186 12.34 -1.86 13.62
N TRP A 187 11.28 -2.48 13.12
CA TRP A 187 10.65 -2.09 11.85
C TRP A 187 10.14 -0.64 11.90
N VAL A 188 9.48 -0.22 12.98
CA VAL A 188 8.96 1.17 13.09
C VAL A 188 10.09 2.19 13.14
N ARG A 189 11.22 1.89 13.77
CA ARG A 189 12.41 2.75 13.74
C ARG A 189 12.97 2.91 12.34
N GLN A 190 13.11 1.81 11.60
CA GLN A 190 13.57 1.85 10.20
C GLN A 190 12.59 2.61 9.30
N ALA A 191 11.28 2.43 9.51
CA ALA A 191 10.24 3.17 8.79
C ALA A 191 10.34 4.68 9.05
N LEU A 192 10.50 5.09 10.32
CA LEU A 192 10.63 6.49 10.71
C LEU A 192 11.89 7.14 10.11
N VAL A 193 13.02 6.44 10.12
CA VAL A 193 14.26 6.90 9.45
C VAL A 193 14.00 7.15 7.96
N GLY A 194 13.28 6.25 7.29
CA GLY A 194 12.88 6.46 5.90
C GLY A 194 11.98 7.69 5.71
N GLN A 195 11.02 7.90 6.60
CA GLN A 195 10.15 9.08 6.56
C GLN A 195 10.91 10.39 6.83
N MET A 196 11.94 10.36 7.69
CA MET A 196 12.85 11.49 7.89
C MET A 196 13.64 11.81 6.61
N GLN A 197 14.22 10.80 5.96
CA GLN A 197 14.94 10.97 4.68
C GLN A 197 14.03 11.50 3.56
N ASP A 198 12.76 11.10 3.57
CA ASP A 198 11.77 11.56 2.59
C ASP A 198 11.24 12.97 2.89
N GLY A 199 11.55 13.53 4.07
CA GLY A 199 11.06 14.83 4.52
C GLY A 199 9.57 14.83 4.90
N VAL A 200 9.02 13.67 5.29
CA VAL A 200 7.58 13.48 5.47
C VAL A 200 7.11 13.33 6.92
N LEU A 201 7.93 13.64 7.92
CA LEU A 201 7.48 13.63 9.32
C LEU A 201 6.34 14.64 9.58
N ALA A 202 5.34 14.21 10.35
CA ALA A 202 4.25 15.08 10.80
C ALA A 202 4.72 16.13 11.79
N GLN A 203 5.62 15.76 12.71
CA GLN A 203 6.21 16.63 13.70
C GLN A 203 7.71 16.36 13.74
N GLN A 204 8.49 17.44 13.83
CA GLN A 204 9.93 17.36 14.07
C GLN A 204 10.20 17.61 15.55
N PHE A 205 11.06 16.79 16.14
CA PHE A 205 11.58 16.97 17.48
C PHE A 205 13.09 17.19 17.39
N ALA A 206 13.70 17.77 18.42
CA ALA A 206 15.14 17.89 18.52
C ALA A 206 15.80 16.49 18.53
N PRO A 207 17.06 16.34 18.07
CA PRO A 207 17.73 15.04 18.01
C PRO A 207 17.72 14.26 19.34
N GLU A 208 17.90 14.95 20.45
CA GLU A 208 17.84 14.42 21.82
C GLU A 208 16.43 13.91 22.17
N GLU A 209 15.39 14.69 21.89
CA GLU A 209 13.99 14.31 22.10
C GLU A 209 13.60 13.11 21.24
N MET A 210 14.06 13.07 19.98
CA MET A 210 13.87 11.92 19.08
C MET A 210 14.53 10.65 19.61
N PHE A 211 15.69 10.78 20.25
CA PHE A 211 16.41 9.66 20.84
C PHE A 211 15.70 9.08 22.07
N GLU A 212 15.02 9.93 22.83
CA GLU A 212 14.26 9.55 24.03
C GLU A 212 12.92 8.85 23.73
N LEU A 213 12.40 8.96 22.50
CA LEU A 213 11.15 8.30 22.13
C LEU A 213 11.22 6.77 22.30
N THR A 214 10.21 6.22 22.98
CA THR A 214 10.00 4.78 23.02
C THR A 214 9.65 4.24 21.63
N ASP A 215 9.76 2.92 21.43
CA ASP A 215 9.45 2.33 20.12
C ASP A 215 7.99 2.53 19.72
N LEU A 216 7.06 2.54 20.68
CA LEU A 216 5.65 2.79 20.39
C LEU A 216 5.40 4.28 20.10
N GLN A 217 6.11 5.22 20.72
CA GLN A 217 6.05 6.63 20.32
C GLN A 217 6.61 6.84 18.92
N VAL A 218 7.72 6.18 18.58
CA VAL A 218 8.25 6.14 17.20
C VAL A 218 7.20 5.60 16.22
N ALA A 219 6.51 4.52 16.58
CA ALA A 219 5.44 3.94 15.78
C ALA A 219 4.31 4.95 15.57
N ALA A 220 3.83 5.59 16.65
CA ALA A 220 2.75 6.55 16.61
C ALA A 220 3.11 7.79 15.78
N LEU A 221 4.33 8.30 15.88
CA LEU A 221 4.82 9.42 15.06
C LEU A 221 4.87 9.07 13.57
N GLY A 222 5.32 7.85 13.24
CA GLY A 222 5.32 7.37 11.85
C GLY A 222 3.90 7.18 11.30
N TRP A 223 2.96 6.74 12.13
CA TRP A 223 1.54 6.65 11.81
C TRP A 223 0.91 8.03 11.58
N LEU A 224 1.18 9.00 12.46
CA LEU A 224 0.70 10.38 12.31
C LEU A 224 1.24 11.03 11.02
N SER A 225 2.49 10.72 10.68
CA SER A 225 3.12 11.16 9.42
C SER A 225 2.37 10.65 8.18
N HIS A 226 1.76 9.46 8.24
CA HIS A 226 0.88 8.98 7.17
C HIS A 226 -0.44 9.75 7.12
N HIS A 227 -1.06 10.08 8.25
CA HIS A 227 -2.27 10.93 8.28
C HIS A 227 -2.02 12.33 7.71
N ARG A 228 -0.85 12.92 7.98
CA ARG A 228 -0.47 14.19 7.33
C ARG A 228 -0.42 14.07 5.80
N ILE A 229 0.21 13.00 5.29
CA ILE A 229 0.25 12.74 3.85
C ILE A 229 -1.17 12.57 3.31
N TYR A 230 -2.06 11.92 4.06
CA TYR A 230 -3.44 11.70 3.64
C TYR A 230 -4.24 12.98 3.54
N ALA A 231 -4.18 13.84 4.57
CA ALA A 231 -4.80 15.15 4.56
C ALA A 231 -4.32 15.97 3.35
N GLN A 232 -3.00 16.11 3.19
CA GLN A 232 -2.41 16.84 2.06
C GLN A 232 -2.79 16.26 0.69
N THR A 233 -2.89 14.93 0.58
CA THR A 233 -3.28 14.26 -0.66
C THR A 233 -4.75 14.55 -0.99
N ARG A 234 -5.65 14.42 0.00
CA ARG A 234 -7.07 14.71 -0.19
C ARG A 234 -7.33 16.18 -0.48
N ASP A 235 -6.65 17.09 0.22
CA ASP A 235 -6.75 18.54 0.00
C ASP A 235 -6.31 18.91 -1.42
N ARG A 236 -5.27 18.23 -1.94
CA ARG A 236 -4.74 18.50 -3.29
C ARG A 236 -5.60 17.94 -4.41
N PHE A 237 -6.19 16.75 -4.26
CA PHE A 237 -6.85 16.02 -5.35
C PHE A 237 -8.37 15.92 -5.22
N GLY A 238 -8.93 16.37 -4.10
CA GLY A 238 -10.37 16.40 -3.86
C GLY A 238 -10.94 15.07 -3.35
N THR A 239 -12.13 15.17 -2.74
CA THR A 239 -12.86 14.03 -2.15
C THR A 239 -13.41 13.05 -3.17
N ASP A 240 -13.64 13.50 -4.40
CA ASP A 240 -14.17 12.65 -5.48
C ASP A 240 -13.15 11.59 -5.93
N ARG A 241 -11.85 11.93 -5.85
CA ARG A 241 -10.76 11.03 -6.23
C ARG A 241 -10.19 10.27 -5.04
N ILE A 242 -10.23 10.87 -3.85
CA ILE A 242 -9.52 10.39 -2.67
C ILE A 242 -10.50 10.16 -1.53
N VAL A 243 -10.67 8.90 -1.14
CA VAL A 243 -11.48 8.50 0.02
C VAL A 243 -10.60 7.94 1.12
N ILE A 244 -11.02 8.10 2.38
CA ILE A 244 -10.30 7.59 3.55
C ILE A 244 -11.17 6.55 4.25
N CYS A 245 -10.55 5.48 4.75
CA CYS A 245 -11.25 4.45 5.50
C CYS A 245 -10.35 3.86 6.60
N ASP A 246 -10.93 3.60 7.77
CA ASP A 246 -10.26 2.85 8.83
C ASP A 246 -10.53 1.34 8.72
N SER A 247 -9.65 0.54 9.31
CA SER A 247 -9.72 -0.92 9.26
C SER A 247 -10.87 -1.53 10.06
N ARG A 248 -11.43 -0.84 11.07
CA ARG A 248 -12.60 -1.36 11.80
C ARG A 248 -13.85 -1.26 10.95
N SER A 249 -14.07 -0.09 10.33
CA SER A 249 -15.23 0.17 9.49
C SER A 249 -15.29 -0.77 8.29
N LEU A 250 -14.17 -0.98 7.58
CA LEU A 250 -14.15 -1.87 6.40
C LEU A 250 -14.46 -3.34 6.74
N LEU A 251 -14.05 -3.80 7.93
CA LEU A 251 -14.26 -5.19 8.34
C LEU A 251 -15.65 -5.40 8.95
N ALA A 252 -16.38 -4.33 9.30
CA ALA A 252 -17.68 -4.44 9.97
C ALA A 252 -18.79 -4.89 9.01
N LYS A 253 -18.71 -4.49 7.74
CA LYS A 253 -19.72 -4.79 6.71
C LYS A 253 -19.04 -5.16 5.38
N PRO A 254 -18.50 -6.38 5.21
CA PRO A 254 -17.75 -6.77 4.02
C PRO A 254 -18.45 -6.50 2.68
N ALA A 255 -19.75 -6.82 2.55
CA ALA A 255 -20.51 -6.56 1.32
C ALA A 255 -20.61 -5.07 0.99
N LEU A 256 -20.85 -4.22 1.99
CA LEU A 256 -20.87 -2.76 1.81
C LEU A 256 -19.48 -2.24 1.41
N THR A 257 -18.42 -2.76 2.03
CA THR A 257 -17.04 -2.41 1.68
C THR A 257 -16.74 -2.74 0.22
N VAL A 258 -17.10 -3.94 -0.24
CA VAL A 258 -16.91 -4.36 -1.63
C VAL A 258 -17.67 -3.40 -2.57
N GLU A 259 -18.96 -3.17 -2.30
CA GLU A 259 -19.81 -2.30 -3.12
C GLU A 259 -19.24 -0.88 -3.22
N ARG A 260 -18.88 -0.28 -2.09
CA ARG A 260 -18.38 1.10 -2.05
C ARG A 260 -17.00 1.23 -2.69
N PHE A 261 -16.11 0.28 -2.47
CA PHE A 261 -14.74 0.37 -2.98
C PHE A 261 -14.69 0.11 -4.50
N PHE A 262 -15.46 -0.85 -5.01
CA PHE A 262 -15.61 -1.04 -6.46
C PHE A 262 -16.35 0.14 -7.10
N GLY A 263 -17.39 0.66 -6.45
CA GLY A 263 -18.09 1.87 -6.91
C GLY A 263 -17.18 3.09 -6.98
N HIS A 264 -16.32 3.30 -5.96
CA HIS A 264 -15.33 4.38 -5.96
C HIS A 264 -14.38 4.30 -7.14
N PHE A 265 -13.95 3.10 -7.52
CA PHE A 265 -13.09 2.86 -8.68
C PHE A 265 -13.86 2.68 -10.00
N GLU A 266 -15.17 2.89 -10.00
CA GLU A 266 -16.04 2.76 -11.18
C GLU A 266 -16.01 1.36 -11.82
N LEU A 267 -15.73 0.33 -11.01
CA LEU A 267 -15.57 -1.06 -11.41
C LEU A 267 -16.85 -1.89 -11.28
N GLY A 268 -18.02 -1.26 -11.50
CA GLY A 268 -19.36 -1.76 -11.20
C GLY A 268 -19.51 -3.29 -11.12
N LEU A 269 -20.09 -3.75 -10.01
CA LEU A 269 -20.36 -5.15 -9.70
C LEU A 269 -21.86 -5.40 -9.69
N ASP A 270 -22.28 -6.58 -10.11
CA ASP A 270 -23.62 -7.06 -9.79
C ASP A 270 -23.70 -7.57 -8.33
N ALA A 271 -24.93 -7.86 -7.88
CA ALA A 271 -25.16 -8.31 -6.51
C ALA A 271 -24.51 -9.68 -6.20
N ALA A 272 -24.46 -10.59 -7.18
CA ALA A 272 -23.91 -11.92 -7.00
C ALA A 272 -22.37 -11.87 -6.91
N GLU A 273 -21.73 -11.07 -7.75
CA GLU A 273 -20.28 -10.82 -7.73
C GLU A 273 -19.86 -10.16 -6.40
N ARG A 274 -20.60 -9.13 -5.98
CA ARG A 274 -20.36 -8.47 -4.69
C ARG A 274 -20.40 -9.48 -3.54
N ASP A 275 -21.45 -10.30 -3.48
CA ASP A 275 -21.64 -11.25 -2.39
C ASP A 275 -20.59 -12.37 -2.44
N ALA A 276 -20.19 -12.81 -3.64
CA ALA A 276 -19.12 -13.78 -3.84
C ALA A 276 -17.76 -13.26 -3.34
N ILE A 277 -17.42 -11.99 -3.63
CA ILE A 277 -16.18 -11.37 -3.12
C ILE A 277 -16.25 -11.20 -1.60
N ALA A 278 -17.37 -10.69 -1.08
CA ALA A 278 -17.57 -10.41 0.34
C ALA A 278 -17.53 -11.66 1.23
N THR A 279 -17.97 -12.81 0.70
CA THR A 279 -17.92 -14.12 1.38
C THR A 279 -16.71 -14.97 0.96
N GLY A 280 -15.92 -14.46 0.02
CA GLY A 280 -14.83 -15.19 -0.60
C GLY A 280 -13.51 -15.21 0.19
N PRO A 281 -12.44 -15.76 -0.41
CA PRO A 281 -11.14 -15.94 0.24
C PRO A 281 -10.47 -14.65 0.69
N ALA A 282 -10.83 -13.48 0.15
CA ALA A 282 -10.27 -12.21 0.62
C ALA A 282 -10.65 -11.95 2.09
N PHE A 283 -11.89 -12.23 2.49
CA PHE A 283 -12.39 -11.97 3.84
C PHE A 283 -12.36 -13.19 4.77
N THR A 284 -12.23 -14.40 4.23
CA THR A 284 -12.30 -15.66 5.01
C THR A 284 -10.95 -16.34 5.23
N GLN A 285 -9.87 -15.85 4.63
CA GLN A 285 -8.51 -16.38 4.80
C GLN A 285 -7.54 -15.28 5.22
N ASN A 286 -6.52 -15.66 5.98
CA ASN A 286 -5.44 -14.77 6.35
C ASN A 286 -4.68 -14.35 5.08
N SER A 287 -4.49 -13.04 4.94
CA SER A 287 -3.85 -12.43 3.77
C SER A 287 -2.41 -12.91 3.51
N LYS A 288 -1.72 -13.46 4.53
CA LYS A 288 -0.28 -13.79 4.50
C LYS A 288 0.05 -15.29 4.52
N ASP A 289 -0.72 -16.10 5.24
CA ASP A 289 -0.46 -17.54 5.39
C ASP A 289 -1.63 -18.42 4.90
N ARG A 290 -2.71 -17.80 4.40
CA ARG A 290 -3.90 -18.46 3.81
C ARG A 290 -4.66 -19.39 4.77
N THR A 291 -4.32 -19.40 6.05
CA THR A 291 -5.10 -20.12 7.06
C THR A 291 -6.50 -19.54 7.17
N ARG A 292 -7.47 -20.36 7.58
CA ARG A 292 -8.85 -19.89 7.81
C ARG A 292 -8.82 -18.77 8.84
N TYR A 293 -9.34 -17.61 8.46
CA TYR A 293 -9.37 -16.44 9.32
C TYR A 293 -10.77 -16.26 9.90
N SER A 294 -10.83 -16.03 11.21
CA SER A 294 -11.95 -15.35 11.83
C SER A 294 -11.41 -14.21 12.70
N ARG A 295 -12.16 -13.11 12.75
CA ARG A 295 -11.84 -11.96 13.59
C ARG A 295 -11.65 -12.39 15.05
N ASP A 296 -12.58 -13.20 15.55
CA ASP A 296 -12.58 -13.67 16.94
C ASP A 296 -11.37 -14.54 17.29
N ALA A 297 -10.92 -15.40 16.37
CA ALA A 297 -9.73 -16.23 16.60
C ALA A 297 -8.46 -15.37 16.66
N ARG A 298 -8.38 -14.34 15.80
CA ARG A 298 -7.28 -13.37 15.81
C ARG A 298 -7.27 -12.57 17.10
N GLU A 299 -8.41 -12.09 17.57
CA GLU A 299 -8.53 -11.32 18.81
C GLU A 299 -8.10 -12.16 20.03
N LYS A 300 -8.55 -13.42 20.11
CA LYS A 300 -8.15 -14.35 21.19
C LYS A 300 -6.66 -14.66 21.18
N GLN A 301 -6.07 -14.89 20.00
CA GLN A 301 -4.64 -15.22 19.88
C GLN A 301 -3.73 -14.08 20.35
N LEU A 302 -4.17 -12.83 20.23
CA LEU A 302 -3.37 -11.66 20.54
C LEU A 302 -3.67 -11.05 21.91
N ALA A 303 -4.68 -11.56 22.61
CA ALA A 303 -5.21 -10.96 23.83
C ALA A 303 -4.13 -10.82 24.92
N SER A 304 -3.37 -11.87 25.21
CA SER A 304 -2.36 -11.86 26.29
C SER A 304 -1.21 -10.88 26.01
N THR A 305 -0.72 -10.79 24.78
CA THR A 305 0.33 -9.82 24.43
C THR A 305 -0.21 -8.39 24.39
N ARG A 306 -1.46 -8.20 23.93
CA ARG A 306 -2.11 -6.89 23.94
C ARG A 306 -2.34 -6.40 25.38
N GLU A 307 -2.76 -7.29 26.26
CA GLU A 307 -2.95 -7.01 27.69
C GLU A 307 -1.63 -6.58 28.36
N ALA A 308 -0.54 -7.32 28.11
CA ALA A 308 0.78 -7.00 28.65
C ALA A 308 1.34 -5.64 28.20
N ASN A 309 0.87 -5.09 27.07
CA ASN A 309 1.31 -3.79 26.54
C ASN A 309 0.21 -2.71 26.66
N SER A 310 -0.90 -3.00 27.35
CA SER A 310 -2.10 -2.14 27.35
C SER A 310 -1.84 -0.74 27.91
N ASP A 311 -1.09 -0.63 29.00
CA ASP A 311 -0.71 0.64 29.62
C ASP A 311 0.17 1.50 28.70
N GLU A 312 1.21 0.90 28.09
CA GLU A 312 2.07 1.60 27.11
C GLU A 312 1.25 2.08 25.90
N ILE A 313 0.38 1.22 25.36
CA ILE A 313 -0.48 1.57 24.21
C ILE A 313 -1.42 2.72 24.55
N ALA A 314 -2.10 2.69 25.71
CA ALA A 314 -3.03 3.74 26.11
C ALA A 314 -2.34 5.09 26.26
N LYS A 315 -1.17 5.11 26.94
CA LYS A 315 -0.38 6.33 27.14
C LYS A 315 0.15 6.90 25.83
N VAL A 316 0.66 6.04 24.93
CA VAL A 316 1.18 6.49 23.64
C VAL A 316 0.06 6.95 22.70
N ALA A 317 -1.10 6.27 22.72
CA ALA A 317 -2.27 6.70 21.96
C ALA A 317 -2.75 8.09 22.41
N GLU A 318 -2.73 8.37 23.71
CA GLU A 318 -3.06 9.70 24.22
C GLU A 318 -2.00 10.74 23.86
N TRP A 319 -0.72 10.40 24.04
CA TRP A 319 0.39 11.26 23.65
C TRP A 319 0.29 11.68 22.18
N ILE A 320 0.04 10.75 21.26
CA ILE A 320 -0.04 11.10 19.84
C ILE A 320 -1.28 11.90 19.48
N ARG A 321 -2.40 11.77 20.22
CA ARG A 321 -3.56 12.67 20.07
C ARG A 321 -3.17 14.09 20.39
N VAL A 322 -2.49 14.31 21.52
CA VAL A 322 -2.01 15.64 21.93
C VAL A 322 -1.04 16.21 20.89
N VAL A 323 -0.10 15.39 20.38
CA VAL A 323 0.79 15.81 19.29
C VAL A 323 0.01 16.18 18.03
N ALA A 324 -0.97 15.35 17.63
CA ALA A 324 -1.78 15.56 16.45
C ALA A 324 -2.62 16.84 16.53
N ASP A 325 -3.24 17.11 17.69
CA ASP A 325 -3.96 18.35 17.97
C ASP A 325 -3.02 19.56 17.86
N GLY A 326 -1.81 19.45 18.42
CA GLY A 326 -0.79 20.49 18.35
C GLY A 326 -0.33 20.83 16.93
N VAL A 327 -0.41 19.89 15.99
CA VAL A 327 -0.07 20.09 14.57
C VAL A 327 -1.28 20.16 13.65
N GLY A 328 -2.50 20.15 14.20
CA GLY A 328 -3.75 20.29 13.45
C GLY A 328 -4.07 19.13 12.50
N ILE A 329 -3.72 17.89 12.86
CA ILE A 329 -4.02 16.70 12.05
C ILE A 329 -5.19 15.93 12.66
N ASP A 330 -6.26 15.75 11.89
CA ASP A 330 -7.34 14.81 12.23
C ASP A 330 -6.86 13.37 12.02
N ILE A 331 -6.85 12.60 13.11
CA ILE A 331 -6.37 11.22 13.15
C ILE A 331 -7.48 10.17 13.12
N ALA A 332 -8.73 10.63 13.17
CA ALA A 332 -9.92 9.79 13.08
C ALA A 332 -10.94 10.38 12.09
N PRO A 333 -10.53 10.69 10.85
CA PRO A 333 -11.45 11.24 9.87
C PRO A 333 -12.60 10.25 9.64
N PRO A 334 -13.85 10.73 9.51
CA PRO A 334 -14.98 9.85 9.22
C PRO A 334 -14.67 9.06 7.94
N PRO A 335 -15.04 7.76 7.88
CA PRO A 335 -14.75 6.93 6.74
C PRO A 335 -15.55 7.42 5.53
N SER A 336 -14.96 8.29 4.72
CA SER A 336 -15.62 8.87 3.54
C SER A 336 -15.87 7.82 2.45
N ALA A 337 -15.27 6.64 2.60
CA ALA A 337 -15.42 5.52 1.69
C ALA A 337 -16.61 4.60 2.01
N LEU A 338 -17.28 4.70 3.17
CA LEU A 338 -18.28 3.70 3.62
C LEU A 338 -19.64 4.30 3.99
#